data_AF-A0A7C8IS41-F1
#
_entry.id   AF-A0A7C8IS41-F1
#
_cell.length_a   1.000
_cell.length_b   1.000
_cell.length_c   1.000
_cell.angle_alpha   90.00
_cell.angle_beta   90.00
_cell.angle_gamma   90.00
#
_symmetry.space_group_name_H-M   'P 1'
#
loop_
_entity.id
_entity.type
_entity.pdbx_description
1 polymer ?
#
loop_
_entity_poly.entity_id
_entity_poly.type
_entity_poly.pdbx_seq_one_letter_code
_entity_poly.pdbx_strand_id
1 'polypeptide(L)'
;MSISLSTGAIIAAPINDPATLSRAGARVLAIPVSTLRLAGFCQRFLSSALLSLLIQASLWASSLLGLGWSTSMQIRRAINIIAYRSARLSKQATWEIWDSARMRQLRKKIEFEFFTLILGAGGNNLCLVIFWPGWGILGLAAFMLSAGVRDE
;
A
#
# COMPACT_ATOMS: atom_id res chain seq x y z
N MET A 1 48.37 38.61 67.16
CA MET A 1 47.84 39.23 68.39
C MET A 1 47.35 40.63 68.00
N SER A 2 46.05 40.89 68.23
CA SER A 2 45.36 42.20 68.15
C SER A 2 45.46 43.01 66.83
N ILE A 3 44.41 42.87 66.01
CA ILE A 3 44.05 43.82 64.95
C ILE A 3 43.20 44.91 65.61
N SER A 4 43.68 46.15 65.55
CA SER A 4 43.04 47.31 66.16
C SER A 4 41.79 47.73 65.37
N LEU A 5 40.68 47.93 66.07
CA LEU A 5 39.45 48.52 65.54
C LEU A 5 39.71 49.94 65.01
N SER A 6 39.17 50.23 63.83
CA SER A 6 38.81 51.59 63.42
C SER A 6 37.31 51.61 63.09
N THR A 7 36.55 52.00 64.10
CA THR A 7 35.51 53.04 64.06
C THR A 7 34.67 53.18 62.79
N GLY A 8 33.38 52.83 62.91
CA GLY A 8 32.30 53.63 62.33
C GLY A 8 31.83 53.28 60.92
N ALA A 9 31.38 52.05 60.67
CA ALA A 9 30.53 51.75 59.52
C ALA A 9 29.05 51.96 59.92
N ILE A 10 28.60 53.22 59.86
CA ILE A 10 27.17 53.57 59.94
C ILE A 10 26.50 52.97 58.71
N ILE A 11 25.62 52.00 58.92
CA ILE A 11 24.73 51.45 57.90
C ILE A 11 23.74 52.55 57.54
N ALA A 12 24.10 53.39 56.57
CA ALA A 12 23.18 54.31 55.92
C ALA A 12 22.31 53.48 54.96
N ALA A 13 21.13 53.08 55.42
CA ALA A 13 20.11 52.51 54.56
C ALA A 13 19.75 53.53 53.46
N PRO A 14 19.82 53.18 52.16
CA PRO A 14 19.41 54.09 51.11
C PRO A 14 17.87 54.21 51.13
N ILE A 15 17.38 55.33 51.64
CA ILE A 15 16.03 55.82 51.40
C ILE A 15 15.99 56.31 49.95
N ASN A 16 15.78 55.36 49.03
CA ASN A 16 15.46 55.66 47.64
C ASN A 16 13.99 55.26 47.42
N ASP A 17 13.21 56.20 46.91
CA ASP A 17 11.76 56.14 46.81
C ASP A 17 11.23 54.84 46.16
N PRO A 18 10.25 54.13 46.77
CA PRO A 18 9.70 52.87 46.26
C PRO A 18 8.96 53.03 44.90
N ALA A 19 8.65 54.26 44.50
CA ALA A 19 7.98 54.56 43.24
C ALA A 19 8.89 54.41 42.01
N THR A 20 10.22 54.52 42.16
CA THR A 20 11.16 54.50 41.03
C THR A 20 11.53 53.09 40.58
N LEU A 21 11.70 52.16 41.53
CA LEU A 21 11.95 50.73 41.27
C LEU A 21 10.74 50.02 40.63
N SER A 22 9.53 50.37 41.06
CA SER A 22 8.27 49.87 40.47
C SER A 22 8.14 50.23 38.97
N ARG A 23 8.51 51.47 38.61
CA ARG A 23 8.41 51.97 37.23
C ARG A 23 9.49 51.39 36.31
N ALA A 24 10.68 51.14 36.84
CA ALA A 24 11.76 50.47 36.13
C ALA A 24 11.44 48.98 35.90
N GLY A 25 10.95 48.27 36.92
CA GLY A 25 10.48 46.89 36.80
C GLY A 25 9.30 46.74 35.83
N ALA A 26 8.34 47.67 35.84
CA ALA A 26 7.23 47.68 34.89
C ALA A 26 7.70 47.89 33.44
N ARG A 27 8.72 48.72 33.19
CA ARG A 27 9.31 48.89 31.85
C ARG A 27 10.11 47.65 31.41
N VAL A 28 10.88 47.05 32.31
CA VAL A 28 11.67 45.84 32.03
C VAL A 28 10.78 44.62 31.81
N LEU A 29 9.62 44.53 32.47
CA LEU A 29 8.63 43.47 32.24
C LEU A 29 7.71 43.77 31.05
N ALA A 30 7.51 45.03 30.66
CA ALA A 30 6.73 45.38 29.48
C ALA A 30 7.41 44.93 28.17
N ILE A 31 8.75 44.94 28.11
CA ILE A 31 9.52 44.49 26.95
C ILE A 31 9.30 42.99 26.65
N PRO A 32 9.50 42.04 27.59
CA PRO A 32 9.29 40.61 27.37
C PRO A 32 7.81 40.27 27.18
N VAL A 33 6.88 40.98 27.81
CA VAL A 33 5.44 40.77 27.58
C VAL A 33 5.06 41.13 26.14
N SER A 34 5.67 42.16 25.57
CA SER A 34 5.45 42.57 24.18
C SER A 34 6.02 41.54 23.20
N THR A 35 7.22 41.01 23.45
CA THR A 35 7.84 39.98 22.60
C THR A 35 7.12 38.63 22.72
N LEU A 36 6.65 38.25 23.92
CA LEU A 36 5.83 37.05 24.14
C LEU A 36 4.50 37.12 23.38
N ARG A 37 3.85 38.29 23.32
CA ARG A 37 2.63 38.48 22.53
C ARG A 37 2.89 38.35 21.04
N LEU A 38 3.98 38.91 20.54
CA LEU A 38 4.36 38.82 19.13
C LEU A 38 4.71 37.36 18.74
N ALA A 39 5.46 36.67 19.58
CA ALA A 39 5.81 35.26 19.40
C ALA A 39 4.54 34.38 19.41
N GLY A 40 3.61 34.61 20.34
CA GLY A 40 2.34 33.90 20.38
C GLY A 40 1.45 34.15 19.17
N PHE A 41 1.45 35.39 18.65
CA PHE A 41 0.72 35.72 17.42
C PHE A 41 1.33 35.02 16.20
N CYS A 42 2.65 35.04 16.08
CA CYS A 42 3.38 34.35 15.02
C CYS A 42 3.16 32.82 15.09
N GLN A 43 3.22 32.24 16.29
CA GLN A 43 3.00 30.81 16.51
C GLN A 43 1.57 30.38 16.15
N ARG A 44 0.56 31.19 16.47
CA ARG A 44 -0.83 30.94 16.07
C ARG A 44 -1.03 31.03 14.56
N PHE A 45 -0.42 32.03 13.92
CA PHE A 45 -0.52 32.23 12.49
C PHE A 45 0.21 31.13 11.70
N LEU A 46 1.40 30.74 12.16
CA LEU A 46 2.16 29.63 11.59
C LEU A 46 1.39 28.32 11.75
N SER A 47 0.80 28.09 12.93
CA SER A 47 0.00 26.90 13.21
C SER A 47 -1.24 26.81 12.33
N SER A 48 -1.97 27.91 12.11
CA SER A 48 -3.16 27.89 11.25
C SER A 48 -2.80 27.70 9.77
N ALA A 49 -1.72 28.33 9.30
CA ALA A 49 -1.22 28.14 7.94
C ALA A 49 -0.74 26.70 7.69
N LEU A 50 0.01 26.12 8.62
CA LEU A 50 0.48 24.74 8.56
C LEU A 50 -0.69 23.74 8.56
N LEU A 51 -1.68 23.95 9.42
CA LEU A 51 -2.89 23.10 9.46
C LEU A 51 -3.67 23.18 8.14
N SER A 52 -3.82 24.38 7.58
CA SER A 52 -4.48 24.57 6.28
C SER A 52 -3.76 23.82 5.15
N LEU A 53 -2.43 23.92 5.11
CA LEU A 53 -1.60 23.21 4.12
C LEU A 53 -1.66 21.69 4.29
N LEU A 54 -1.67 21.19 5.53
CA LEU A 54 -1.81 19.76 5.83
C LEU A 54 -3.18 19.23 5.41
N ILE A 55 -4.26 19.98 5.69
CA ILE A 55 -5.61 19.60 5.29
C ILE A 55 -5.70 19.55 3.76
N GLN A 56 -5.20 20.57 3.08
CA GLN A 56 -5.19 20.61 1.62
C GLN A 56 -4.38 19.44 1.03
N ALA A 57 -3.16 19.20 1.52
CA ALA A 57 -2.33 18.07 1.09
C ALA A 57 -3.02 16.72 1.32
N SER A 58 -3.70 16.55 2.47
CA SER A 58 -4.45 15.33 2.79
C SER A 58 -5.66 15.12 1.87
N LEU A 59 -6.33 16.19 1.46
CA LEU A 59 -7.43 16.15 0.49
C LEU A 59 -6.93 15.72 -0.89
N TRP A 60 -5.80 16.25 -1.35
CA TRP A 60 -5.18 15.83 -2.62
C TRP A 60 -4.74 14.36 -2.57
N ALA A 61 -4.10 13.94 -1.49
CA ALA A 61 -3.68 12.54 -1.30
C ALA A 61 -4.89 11.58 -1.29
N SER A 62 -5.97 11.95 -0.60
CA SER A 62 -7.20 11.16 -0.54
C SER A 62 -7.90 11.07 -1.90
N SER A 63 -7.90 12.17 -2.66
CA SER A 63 -8.47 12.22 -4.01
C SER A 63 -7.71 11.32 -4.98
N LEU A 64 -6.37 11.32 -4.92
CA LEU A 64 -5.51 10.42 -5.69
C LEU A 64 -5.77 8.94 -5.36
N LEU A 65 -5.90 8.61 -4.07
CA LEU A 65 -6.24 7.25 -3.64
C LEU A 65 -7.64 6.81 -4.10
N GLY A 66 -8.63 7.71 -4.07
CA GLY A 66 -9.99 7.44 -4.55
C GLY A 66 -10.05 7.17 -6.05
N LEU A 67 -9.27 7.90 -6.84
CA LEU A 67 -9.12 7.66 -8.28
C LEU A 67 -8.44 6.30 -8.54
N GLY A 68 -7.39 5.96 -7.79
CA GLY A 68 -6.72 4.66 -7.87
C GLY A 68 -7.61 3.47 -7.51
N TRP A 69 -8.47 3.62 -6.49
CA TRP A 69 -9.46 2.61 -6.12
C TRP A 69 -10.46 2.35 -7.25
N SER A 70 -10.92 3.43 -7.88
CA SER A 70 -11.89 3.39 -8.97
C SER A 70 -11.32 2.72 -10.22
N THR A 71 -10.07 3.02 -10.60
CA THR A 71 -9.41 2.39 -11.75
C THR A 71 -9.14 0.91 -11.48
N SER A 72 -8.72 0.53 -10.27
CA SER A 72 -8.48 -0.87 -9.91
C SER A 72 -9.75 -1.73 -10.02
N MET A 73 -10.90 -1.22 -9.56
CA MET A 73 -12.18 -1.93 -9.69
C MET A 73 -12.62 -2.10 -11.14
N GLN A 74 -12.38 -1.10 -12.00
CA GLN A 74 -12.74 -1.16 -13.42
C GLN A 74 -11.87 -2.17 -14.18
N ILE A 75 -10.56 -2.18 -13.93
CA ILE A 75 -9.63 -3.13 -14.55
C ILE A 75 -10.01 -4.57 -14.18
N ARG A 76 -10.30 -4.82 -12.89
CA ARG A 76 -10.71 -6.16 -12.43
C ARG A 76 -12.01 -6.64 -13.08
N ARG A 77 -12.98 -5.73 -13.28
CA ARG A 77 -14.23 -6.08 -13.98
C ARG A 77 -13.98 -6.37 -15.47
N ALA A 78 -13.16 -5.56 -16.13
CA ALA A 78 -12.82 -5.76 -17.55
C ALA A 78 -12.12 -7.10 -17.78
N ILE A 79 -11.12 -7.45 -16.95
CA ILE A 79 -10.39 -8.72 -17.03
C ILE A 79 -11.34 -9.90 -16.86
N ASN A 80 -12.23 -9.86 -15.86
CA ASN A 80 -13.20 -10.93 -15.65
C ASN A 80 -14.12 -11.11 -16.87
N ILE A 81 -14.67 -10.03 -17.42
CA ILE A 81 -15.54 -10.11 -18.60
C ILE A 81 -14.79 -10.73 -19.79
N ILE A 82 -13.54 -10.34 -20.01
CA ILE A 82 -12.70 -10.90 -21.06
C ILE A 82 -12.45 -12.39 -20.82
N ALA A 83 -12.10 -12.79 -19.58
CA ALA A 83 -11.88 -14.19 -19.21
C ALA A 83 -13.13 -15.07 -19.36
N TYR A 84 -14.30 -14.58 -18.94
CA TYR A 84 -15.56 -15.30 -19.14
C TYR A 84 -15.91 -15.46 -20.62
N ARG A 85 -15.69 -14.41 -21.43
CA ARG A 85 -15.91 -14.46 -22.88
C ARG A 85 -14.94 -15.41 -23.56
N SER A 86 -13.65 -15.37 -23.23
CA SER A 86 -12.65 -16.27 -23.81
C SER A 86 -12.92 -17.73 -23.41
N ALA A 87 -13.29 -17.98 -22.15
CA ALA A 87 -13.66 -19.33 -21.70
C ALA A 87 -14.93 -19.84 -22.41
N ARG A 88 -15.93 -18.98 -22.62
CA ARG A 88 -17.15 -19.35 -23.34
C ARG A 88 -16.88 -19.62 -24.83
N LEU A 89 -16.09 -18.76 -25.49
CA LEU A 89 -15.68 -18.94 -26.88
C LEU A 89 -14.82 -20.20 -27.04
N SER A 90 -13.89 -20.46 -26.11
CA SER A 90 -13.09 -21.69 -26.10
C SER A 90 -13.97 -22.93 -25.94
N LYS A 91 -14.96 -22.91 -25.04
CA LYS A 91 -15.93 -24.01 -24.90
C LYS A 91 -16.75 -24.22 -26.16
N GLN A 92 -17.23 -23.15 -26.79
CA GLN A 92 -17.98 -23.24 -28.04
C GLN A 92 -17.12 -23.76 -29.19
N ALA A 93 -15.92 -23.24 -29.37
CA ALA A 93 -14.98 -23.72 -30.38
C ALA A 93 -14.60 -25.19 -30.14
N THR A 94 -14.35 -25.57 -28.89
CA THR A 94 -14.07 -26.97 -28.53
C THR A 94 -15.26 -27.86 -28.84
N TRP A 95 -16.49 -27.41 -28.55
CA TRP A 95 -17.70 -28.14 -28.86
C TRP A 95 -17.94 -28.29 -30.36
N GLU A 96 -17.74 -27.23 -31.15
CA GLU A 96 -17.85 -27.29 -32.61
C GLU A 96 -16.78 -28.21 -33.23
N ILE A 97 -15.54 -28.14 -32.74
CA ILE A 97 -14.47 -29.06 -33.14
C ILE A 97 -14.86 -30.50 -32.75
N TRP A 98 -15.42 -30.70 -31.56
CA TRP A 98 -15.84 -31.99 -31.02
C TRP A 98 -16.99 -32.62 -31.80
N ASP A 99 -17.94 -31.81 -32.27
CA ASP A 99 -19.10 -32.23 -33.05
C ASP A 99 -18.80 -32.37 -34.55
N SER A 100 -17.62 -31.93 -35.00
CA SER A 100 -17.21 -32.08 -36.39
C SER A 100 -17.14 -33.55 -36.84
N ALA A 101 -17.52 -33.80 -38.09
CA ALA A 101 -17.49 -35.15 -38.69
C ALA A 101 -16.09 -35.78 -38.66
N ARG A 102 -15.03 -34.95 -38.76
CA ARG A 102 -13.64 -35.40 -38.60
C ARG A 102 -13.37 -35.93 -37.20
N MET A 103 -13.84 -35.25 -36.16
CA MET A 103 -13.62 -35.70 -34.79
C MET A 103 -14.44 -36.94 -34.45
N ARG A 104 -15.61 -37.11 -35.07
CA ARG A 104 -16.41 -38.33 -34.97
C ARG A 104 -15.75 -39.54 -35.66
N GLN A 105 -15.10 -39.32 -36.81
CA GLN A 105 -14.28 -40.36 -37.47
C GLN A 105 -13.02 -40.68 -36.66
N LEU A 106 -12.35 -39.66 -36.12
CA LEU A 106 -11.22 -39.82 -35.22
C LEU A 106 -11.60 -40.62 -33.99
N ARG A 107 -12.77 -40.38 -33.38
CA ARG A 107 -13.24 -41.19 -32.24
C ARG A 107 -13.43 -42.66 -32.60
N LYS A 108 -14.10 -42.96 -33.71
CA LYS A 108 -14.26 -44.36 -34.15
C LYS A 108 -12.92 -45.02 -34.45
N LYS A 109 -11.98 -44.28 -35.02
CA LYS A 109 -10.62 -44.76 -35.31
C LYS A 109 -9.82 -44.96 -34.03
N ILE A 110 -9.88 -44.02 -33.09
CA ILE A 110 -9.25 -44.12 -31.78
C ILE A 110 -9.84 -45.29 -31.02
N GLU A 111 -11.17 -45.47 -30.96
CA GLU A 111 -11.81 -46.63 -30.33
C GLU A 111 -11.30 -47.94 -30.93
N PHE A 112 -11.26 -48.03 -32.27
CA PHE A 112 -10.73 -49.21 -32.95
C PHE A 112 -9.24 -49.46 -32.62
N GLU A 113 -8.41 -48.41 -32.66
CA GLU A 113 -7.01 -48.46 -32.27
C GLU A 113 -6.84 -48.77 -30.78
N PHE A 114 -7.75 -48.33 -29.91
CA PHE A 114 -7.74 -48.60 -28.47
C PHE A 114 -8.09 -50.06 -28.20
N PHE A 115 -9.12 -50.60 -28.86
CA PHE A 115 -9.46 -52.01 -28.77
C PHE A 115 -8.34 -52.90 -29.32
N THR A 116 -7.73 -52.52 -30.44
CA THR A 116 -6.58 -53.27 -31.00
C THR A 116 -5.28 -53.07 -30.21
N LEU A 117 -5.07 -51.93 -29.55
CA LEU A 117 -3.95 -51.71 -28.61
C LEU A 117 -4.13 -52.51 -27.33
N ILE A 118 -5.33 -52.52 -26.74
CA ILE A 118 -5.63 -53.23 -25.49
C ILE A 118 -5.67 -54.74 -25.69
N LEU A 119 -6.29 -55.22 -26.78
CA LEU A 119 -6.34 -56.67 -27.09
C LEU A 119 -5.09 -57.17 -27.82
N GLY A 120 -4.30 -56.30 -28.45
CA GLY A 120 -3.08 -56.65 -29.16
C GLY A 120 -1.81 -56.51 -28.31
N ALA A 121 -0.66 -56.74 -28.93
CA ALA A 121 0.67 -56.72 -28.29
C ALA A 121 1.11 -55.33 -27.72
N GLY A 122 0.29 -54.29 -27.90
CA GLY A 122 0.62 -52.90 -27.55
C GLY A 122 0.03 -52.39 -26.23
N GLY A 123 -0.77 -53.18 -25.50
CA GLY A 123 -1.46 -52.73 -24.28
C GLY A 123 -0.52 -52.24 -23.19
N ASN A 124 0.70 -52.80 -23.14
CA ASN A 124 1.76 -52.37 -22.26
C ASN A 124 2.24 -50.93 -22.56
N ASN A 125 2.34 -50.54 -23.84
CA ASN A 125 2.74 -49.18 -24.24
C ASN A 125 1.67 -48.14 -23.90
N LEU A 126 0.39 -48.50 -24.04
CA LEU A 126 -0.72 -47.62 -23.67
C LEU A 126 -0.73 -47.35 -22.16
N CYS A 127 -0.50 -48.39 -21.35
CA CYS A 127 -0.36 -48.26 -19.90
C CYS A 127 0.84 -47.38 -19.54
N LEU A 128 1.97 -47.53 -20.25
CA LEU A 128 3.17 -46.70 -20.07
C LEU A 128 2.93 -45.21 -20.39
N VAL A 129 2.13 -44.91 -21.42
CA VAL A 129 1.78 -43.53 -21.80
C VAL A 129 0.78 -42.90 -20.81
N ILE A 130 -0.19 -43.67 -20.32
CA ILE A 130 -1.18 -43.20 -19.32
C ILE A 130 -0.53 -43.03 -17.94
N PHE A 131 0.27 -43.99 -17.51
CA PHE A 131 1.04 -43.92 -16.27
C PHE A 131 2.38 -43.18 -16.44
N TRP A 132 2.56 -42.45 -17.55
CA TRP A 132 3.80 -41.74 -17.79
C TRP A 132 3.97 -40.66 -16.70
N PRO A 133 5.04 -40.70 -15.89
CA PRO A 133 5.20 -39.78 -14.76
C PRO A 133 5.28 -38.30 -15.18
N GLY A 134 5.55 -38.05 -16.46
CA GLY A 134 5.55 -36.71 -17.05
C GLY A 134 4.22 -35.96 -16.97
N TRP A 135 3.07 -36.62 -16.78
CA TRP A 135 1.79 -35.92 -16.55
C TRP A 135 1.80 -35.12 -15.25
N GLY A 136 2.47 -35.61 -14.21
CA GLY A 136 2.62 -34.90 -12.95
C GLY A 136 3.47 -33.63 -13.11
N ILE A 137 4.53 -33.70 -13.92
CA ILE A 137 5.40 -32.56 -14.23
C ILE A 137 4.64 -31.52 -15.07
N LEU A 138 3.85 -31.96 -16.04
CA LEU A 138 3.01 -31.06 -16.85
C LEU A 138 1.93 -30.38 -16.00
N GLY A 139 1.30 -31.13 -15.09
CA GLY A 139 0.33 -30.60 -14.13
C GLY A 139 0.94 -29.59 -13.17
N LEU A 140 2.15 -29.87 -12.66
CA LEU A 140 2.90 -28.94 -11.80
C LEU A 140 3.30 -27.66 -12.55
N ALA A 141 3.77 -27.80 -13.80
CA ALA A 141 4.14 -26.66 -14.63
C ALA A 141 2.94 -25.77 -14.95
N ALA A 142 1.79 -26.38 -15.30
CA ALA A 142 0.55 -25.65 -15.52
C ALA A 142 0.03 -24.97 -14.24
N PHE A 143 0.17 -25.64 -13.08
CA PHE A 143 -0.20 -25.06 -11.79
C PHE A 143 0.69 -23.87 -11.43
N MET A 144 2.00 -23.96 -11.62
CA MET A 144 2.94 -22.86 -11.39
C MET A 144 2.68 -21.68 -12.34
N LEU A 145 2.40 -21.96 -13.62
CA LEU A 145 2.00 -20.93 -14.57
C LEU A 145 0.70 -20.23 -14.13
N SER A 146 -0.27 -20.98 -13.62
CA SER A 146 -1.52 -20.43 -13.11
C SER A 146 -1.37 -19.68 -11.77
N ALA A 147 -0.40 -20.06 -10.95
CA ALA A 147 -0.11 -19.42 -9.67
C ALA A 147 0.64 -18.10 -9.86
N GLY A 148 1.64 -18.06 -10.76
CA GLY A 148 2.40 -16.85 -11.07
C GLY A 148 1.53 -15.70 -11.61
N VAL A 149 0.47 -16.02 -12.36
CA VAL A 149 -0.53 -15.03 -12.85
C VAL A 149 -1.38 -14.43 -11.71
N ARG A 150 -1.36 -15.01 -10.51
CA ARG A 150 -2.16 -14.55 -9.37
C ARG A 150 -1.43 -13.62 -8.41
N ASP A 151 -0.10 -13.56 -8.51
CA ASP A 151 0.78 -12.79 -7.62
C ASP A 151 1.25 -11.45 -8.23
N GLU A 152 0.77 -11.10 -9.44
CA GLU A 152 0.94 -9.78 -10.10
C GLU A 152 -0.37 -8.97 -10.09
#